data_AF-A0A958SMH3-F1
#
_entry.id   AF-A0A958SMH3-F1
#
_cell.length_a   1.000
_cell.length_b   1.000
_cell.length_c   1.000
_cell.angle_alpha   90.00
_cell.angle_beta   90.00
_cell.angle_gamma   90.00
#
_symmetry.space_group_name_H-M   'P 1'
#
loop_
_entity.id
_entity.type
_entity.pdbx_description
1 polymer ?
#
loop_
_entity_poly.entity_id
_entity_poly.type
_entity_poly.pdbx_seq_one_letter_code
_entity_poly.pdbx_strand_id
1 'polypeptide(L)'
;MRCKRYLSLIVLLGGAWPALGLSPEVVNLNNEAVEQLTQEEPELQRSYQNLMSALSQDPFNPILRINLGLWHLKNEETVKAEKDFKAALKAFYGDAPDKWLGLPESAQKVVFSILFNLGVTSTIEKKYDQALYFYQRALFLNTESVEVKTNIELLLQAQQGGGEGDSDQENKDKSEEQKEGQGKEGDPKDQQNEQQSQRNNPSNQQKKQKFKSKELSPSDVRKFLEEIKAQEQKIRAKELEQGKKGMERENEKDW
;
A
#
# COMPACT_ATOMS: atom_id res chain seq x y z
N MET A 1 20.90 -9.65 6.90
CA MET A 1 20.12 -10.01 5.70
C MET A 1 19.14 -8.86 5.42
N ARG A 2 19.40 -8.04 4.39
CA ARG A 2 18.47 -6.97 3.99
C ARG A 2 17.32 -7.63 3.22
N CYS A 3 16.16 -7.78 3.85
CA CYS A 3 14.96 -8.28 3.20
C CYS A 3 14.46 -7.21 2.22
N LYS A 4 15.02 -7.16 1.00
CA LYS A 4 14.55 -6.31 -0.10
C LYS A 4 13.22 -6.87 -0.63
N ARG A 5 12.12 -6.65 0.09
CA ARG A 5 10.78 -6.71 -0.52
C ARG A 5 10.62 -5.39 -1.27
N TYR A 6 10.56 -5.46 -2.60
CA TYR A 6 10.49 -4.30 -3.50
C TYR A 6 9.16 -3.58 -3.33
N LEU A 7 9.08 -2.67 -2.37
CA LEU A 7 8.06 -1.61 -2.38
C LEU A 7 8.55 -0.54 -3.35
N SER A 8 7.81 -0.31 -4.41
CA SER A 8 8.08 0.80 -5.33
C SER A 8 8.03 2.11 -4.56
N LEU A 9 8.99 3.00 -4.82
CA LEU A 9 9.01 4.38 -4.30
C LEU A 9 8.82 5.34 -5.46
N ILE A 10 8.05 6.41 -5.26
CA ILE A 10 7.90 7.46 -6.27
C ILE A 10 8.81 8.62 -5.91
N VAL A 11 9.77 8.89 -6.79
CA VAL A 11 10.71 10.02 -6.71
C VAL A 11 10.25 11.16 -7.61
N LEU A 12 10.54 12.41 -7.23
CA LEU A 12 10.09 13.60 -7.98
C LEU A 12 11.26 14.48 -8.44
N LEU A 13 11.37 14.66 -9.75
CA LEU A 13 12.28 15.61 -10.40
C LEU A 13 11.72 17.04 -10.35
N GLY A 14 12.59 18.04 -10.20
CA GLY A 14 12.20 19.45 -10.07
C GLY A 14 11.78 20.11 -11.39
N GLY A 15 12.19 19.54 -12.53
CA GLY A 15 11.99 20.13 -13.86
C GLY A 15 10.56 20.14 -14.39
N ALA A 16 9.63 19.40 -13.78
CA ALA A 16 8.27 19.31 -14.31
C ALA A 16 7.34 20.43 -13.78
N TRP A 17 7.77 21.27 -12.82
CA TRP A 17 6.87 22.09 -12.01
C TRP A 17 7.36 23.54 -11.84
N PRO A 18 7.33 24.35 -12.91
CA PRO A 18 7.63 25.79 -12.83
C PRO A 18 6.68 26.57 -11.91
N ALA A 19 5.57 25.96 -11.49
CA ALA A 19 4.56 26.58 -10.62
C ALA A 19 4.98 26.72 -9.13
N LEU A 20 6.10 26.12 -8.70
CA LEU A 20 6.56 26.20 -7.30
C LEU A 20 7.65 27.25 -7.05
N GLY A 21 8.03 28.04 -8.07
CA GLY A 21 8.94 29.18 -7.88
C GLY A 21 10.38 28.82 -7.48
N LEU A 22 10.83 27.60 -7.77
CA LEU A 22 12.18 27.16 -7.44
C LEU A 22 13.24 27.94 -8.22
N SER A 23 14.32 28.34 -7.54
CA SER A 23 15.50 28.88 -8.21
C SER A 23 16.13 27.80 -9.11
N PRO A 24 16.78 28.17 -10.22
CA PRO A 24 17.49 27.20 -11.06
C PRO A 24 18.51 26.34 -10.28
N GLU A 25 19.13 26.94 -9.25
CA GLU A 25 20.06 26.25 -8.36
C GLU A 25 19.37 25.17 -7.53
N VAL A 26 18.23 25.47 -6.90
CA VAL A 26 17.46 24.47 -6.13
C VAL A 26 16.95 23.35 -7.04
N VAL A 27 16.53 23.67 -8.26
CA VAL A 27 16.13 22.65 -9.25
C VAL A 27 17.32 21.74 -9.58
N ASN A 28 18.50 22.30 -9.82
CA ASN A 28 19.69 21.51 -10.12
C ASN A 28 20.09 20.60 -8.95
N LEU A 29 20.21 21.16 -7.75
CA LEU A 29 20.53 20.42 -6.53
C LEU A 29 19.53 19.28 -6.28
N ASN A 30 18.24 19.54 -6.46
CA ASN A 30 17.22 18.50 -6.30
C ASN A 30 17.36 17.40 -7.35
N ASN A 31 17.58 17.74 -8.62
CA ASN A 31 17.71 16.75 -9.68
C ASN A 31 18.95 15.86 -9.47
N GLU A 32 20.09 16.45 -9.12
CA GLU A 32 21.30 15.71 -8.76
C GLU A 32 21.05 14.80 -7.55
N ALA A 33 20.39 15.32 -6.51
CA ALA A 33 20.07 14.51 -5.34
C ALA A 33 19.18 13.31 -5.69
N VAL A 34 18.19 13.48 -6.56
CA VAL A 34 17.29 12.42 -7.01
C VAL A 34 18.03 11.36 -7.81
N GLU A 35 18.94 11.75 -8.70
CA GLU A 35 19.78 10.81 -9.42
C GLU A 35 20.62 9.98 -8.45
N GLN A 36 21.25 10.65 -7.48
CA GLN A 36 22.06 10.03 -6.44
C GLN A 36 21.26 9.16 -5.46
N LEU A 37 19.97 9.47 -5.20
CA LEU A 37 19.08 8.64 -4.37
C LEU A 37 18.93 7.22 -4.91
N THR A 38 19.15 7.00 -6.20
CA THR A 38 19.06 5.67 -6.81
C THR A 38 20.33 4.83 -6.60
N GLN A 39 21.43 5.47 -6.23
CA GLN A 39 22.77 4.88 -6.12
C GLN A 39 23.12 4.46 -4.68
N GLU A 40 24.06 3.55 -4.51
CA GLU A 40 24.56 3.15 -3.17
C GLU A 40 25.56 4.20 -2.64
N GLU A 41 26.31 3.87 -1.58
CA GLU A 41 27.36 4.76 -1.08
C GLU A 41 28.57 4.83 -2.03
N PRO A 42 29.20 6.01 -2.21
CA PRO A 42 29.06 7.28 -1.48
C PRO A 42 28.01 8.27 -2.04
N GLU A 43 27.37 7.96 -3.17
CA GLU A 43 26.42 8.84 -3.83
C GLU A 43 25.19 9.11 -2.95
N LEU A 44 24.78 8.13 -2.14
CA LEU A 44 23.69 8.32 -1.19
C LEU A 44 23.98 9.45 -0.18
N GLN A 45 25.21 9.58 0.32
CA GLN A 45 25.56 10.74 1.17
C GLN A 45 25.57 12.06 0.40
N ARG A 46 26.02 12.06 -0.87
CA ARG A 46 25.96 13.28 -1.71
C ARG A 46 24.52 13.73 -1.93
N SER A 47 23.60 12.78 -2.09
CA SER A 47 22.17 13.07 -2.21
C SER A 47 21.65 13.85 -1.00
N TYR A 48 22.03 13.42 0.21
CA TYR A 48 21.67 14.12 1.44
C TYR A 48 22.21 15.55 1.46
N GLN A 49 23.50 15.75 1.12
CA GLN A 49 24.13 17.07 1.11
C GLN A 49 23.44 18.01 0.12
N ASN A 50 23.12 17.52 -1.07
CA ASN A 50 22.40 18.30 -2.08
C ASN A 50 20.97 18.65 -1.62
N LEU A 51 20.25 17.71 -0.98
CA LEU A 51 18.92 17.99 -0.40
C LEU A 51 18.98 19.01 0.75
N MET A 52 19.97 18.91 1.63
CA MET A 52 20.15 19.89 2.71
C MET A 52 20.48 21.27 2.17
N SER A 53 21.31 21.34 1.12
CA SER A 53 21.66 22.59 0.45
C SER A 53 20.43 23.22 -0.22
N ALA A 54 19.64 22.42 -0.93
CA ALA A 54 18.36 22.86 -1.51
C ALA A 54 17.35 23.34 -0.46
N LEU A 55 17.18 22.58 0.64
CA LEU A 55 16.27 22.92 1.74
C LEU A 55 16.73 24.15 2.51
N SER A 56 18.03 24.47 2.54
CA SER A 56 18.51 25.71 3.14
C SER A 56 18.05 26.95 2.37
N GLN A 57 17.80 26.81 1.07
CA GLN A 57 17.31 27.87 0.20
C GLN A 57 15.78 27.92 0.14
N ASP A 58 15.11 26.76 0.14
CA ASP A 58 13.65 26.66 0.20
C ASP A 58 13.19 25.64 1.26
N PRO A 59 13.12 26.03 2.56
CA PRO A 59 12.83 25.11 3.66
C PRO A 59 11.41 24.55 3.66
N PHE A 60 10.48 25.18 2.95
CA PHE A 60 9.06 24.81 2.95
C PHE A 60 8.65 24.08 1.68
N ASN A 61 9.58 23.83 0.76
CA ASN A 61 9.27 23.12 -0.47
C ASN A 61 8.80 21.69 -0.21
N PRO A 62 7.60 21.31 -0.66
CA PRO A 62 7.10 19.95 -0.45
C PRO A 62 7.89 18.91 -1.26
N ILE A 63 8.43 19.24 -2.44
CA ILE A 63 9.20 18.31 -3.27
C ILE A 63 10.51 17.94 -2.58
N LEU A 64 11.23 18.94 -2.07
CA LEU A 64 12.48 18.70 -1.34
C LEU A 64 12.24 17.84 -0.09
N ARG A 65 11.15 18.09 0.63
CA ARG A 65 10.75 17.27 1.78
C ARG A 65 10.38 15.84 1.40
N ILE A 66 9.72 15.62 0.26
CA ILE A 66 9.46 14.27 -0.26
C ILE A 66 10.78 13.55 -0.52
N ASN A 67 11.70 14.19 -1.24
CA ASN A 67 12.98 13.56 -1.58
C ASN A 67 13.85 13.31 -0.34
N LEU A 68 13.78 14.18 0.69
CA LEU A 68 14.38 13.91 1.99
C LEU A 68 13.74 12.71 2.70
N GLY A 69 12.41 12.59 2.67
CA GLY A 69 11.72 11.43 3.23
C GLY A 69 12.12 10.13 2.53
N LEU A 70 12.32 10.16 1.22
CA LEU A 70 12.83 9.02 0.45
C LEU A 70 14.28 8.67 0.83
N TRP A 71 15.13 9.68 1.04
CA TRP A 71 16.47 9.48 1.58
C TRP A 71 16.42 8.77 2.94
N HIS A 72 15.60 9.26 3.86
CA HIS A 72 15.41 8.64 5.18
C HIS A 72 14.91 7.20 5.08
N LEU A 73 13.95 6.90 4.19
CA LEU A 73 13.52 5.51 3.96
C LEU A 73 14.66 4.62 3.49
N LYS A 74 15.50 5.10 2.58
CA LYS A 74 16.65 4.35 2.08
C LYS A 74 17.70 4.11 3.16
N ASN A 75 17.80 5.02 4.13
CA ASN A 75 18.65 4.88 5.31
C ASN A 75 17.97 4.12 6.47
N GLU A 76 16.82 3.48 6.23
CA GLU A 76 16.03 2.75 7.24
C GLU A 76 15.51 3.62 8.40
N GLU A 77 15.48 4.94 8.23
CA GLU A 77 15.01 5.92 9.22
C GLU A 77 13.51 6.23 9.02
N THR A 78 12.67 5.21 9.16
CA THR A 78 11.23 5.28 8.80
C THR A 78 10.45 6.38 9.53
N VAL A 79 10.77 6.62 10.81
CA VAL A 79 10.13 7.65 11.63
C VAL A 79 10.42 9.06 11.08
N LYS A 80 11.65 9.31 10.61
CA LYS A 80 12.01 10.59 9.99
C LYS A 80 11.34 10.73 8.63
N ALA A 81 11.31 9.66 7.84
CA ALA A 81 10.60 9.65 6.58
C ALA A 81 9.10 9.96 6.73
N GLU A 82 8.42 9.33 7.70
CA GLU A 82 7.01 9.60 7.99
C GLU A 82 6.79 11.08 8.32
N LYS A 83 7.68 11.66 9.13
CA LYS A 83 7.64 13.08 9.51
C LYS A 83 7.80 13.99 8.29
N ASP A 84 8.75 13.72 7.41
CA ASP A 84 8.99 14.54 6.22
C ASP A 84 7.84 14.47 5.24
N PHE A 85 7.30 13.28 4.98
CA PHE A 85 6.12 13.13 4.12
C PHE A 85 4.89 13.81 4.73
N LYS A 86 4.65 13.70 6.04
CA LYS A 86 3.56 14.44 6.71
C LYS A 86 3.73 15.95 6.62
N ALA A 87 4.96 16.45 6.75
CA ALA A 87 5.26 17.87 6.58
C ALA A 87 5.00 18.33 5.13
N ALA A 88 5.44 17.54 4.14
CA ALA A 88 5.17 17.79 2.73
C ALA A 88 3.67 17.76 2.41
N LEU A 89 2.93 16.78 2.98
CA LEU A 89 1.48 16.69 2.87
C LEU A 89 0.90 18.02 3.40
N LYS A 90 1.24 18.41 4.64
CA LYS A 90 0.65 19.56 5.34
C LYS A 90 0.74 20.86 4.53
N ALA A 91 1.77 21.03 3.71
CA ALA A 91 1.92 22.19 2.82
C ALA A 91 0.74 22.37 1.84
N PHE A 92 0.01 21.30 1.49
CA PHE A 92 -1.11 21.34 0.54
C PHE A 92 -2.49 21.58 1.16
N TYR A 93 -2.68 21.34 2.47
CA TYR A 93 -4.01 21.38 3.08
C TYR A 93 -4.09 22.02 4.46
N GLY A 94 -2.96 22.35 5.08
CA GLY A 94 -2.93 22.92 6.43
C GLY A 94 -3.54 21.95 7.44
N ASP A 95 -4.62 22.37 8.10
CA ASP A 95 -5.26 21.58 9.18
C ASP A 95 -6.52 20.81 8.71
N ALA A 96 -6.95 20.97 7.45
CA ALA A 96 -8.15 20.31 6.93
C ALA A 96 -7.79 19.06 6.08
N PRO A 97 -8.11 17.83 6.52
CA PRO A 97 -7.84 16.64 5.72
C PRO A 97 -8.62 16.68 4.40
N ASP A 98 -8.05 16.07 3.35
CA ASP A 98 -8.70 15.83 2.05
C ASP A 98 -9.02 17.09 1.20
N LYS A 99 -8.60 18.29 1.63
CA LYS A 99 -8.73 19.55 0.84
C LYS A 99 -8.03 19.49 -0.52
N TRP A 100 -7.05 18.59 -0.67
CA TRP A 100 -6.28 18.42 -1.89
C TRP A 100 -7.11 17.96 -3.11
N LEU A 101 -8.35 17.47 -2.92
CA LEU A 101 -9.24 17.11 -4.03
C LEU A 101 -9.64 18.28 -4.92
N GLY A 102 -9.61 19.51 -4.39
CA GLY A 102 -9.90 20.73 -5.15
C GLY A 102 -8.66 21.37 -5.78
N LEU A 103 -7.47 20.79 -5.63
CA LEU A 103 -6.23 21.36 -6.16
C LEU A 103 -6.11 21.12 -7.67
N PRO A 104 -5.29 21.93 -8.38
CA PRO A 104 -4.94 21.64 -9.76
C PRO A 104 -4.37 20.22 -9.93
N GLU A 105 -4.61 19.59 -11.08
CA GLU A 105 -4.16 18.23 -11.37
C GLU A 105 -2.65 18.05 -11.15
N SER A 106 -1.84 19.06 -11.46
CA SER A 106 -0.42 19.07 -11.13
C SER A 106 -0.23 18.83 -9.65
N ALA A 107 -0.69 19.72 -8.77
CA ALA A 107 -0.59 19.57 -7.31
C ALA A 107 -1.15 18.23 -6.80
N GLN A 108 -2.25 17.73 -7.36
CA GLN A 108 -2.78 16.41 -7.02
C GLN A 108 -1.79 15.28 -7.29
N LYS A 109 -0.97 15.35 -8.34
CA LYS A 109 0.10 14.36 -8.62
C LYS A 109 1.18 14.35 -7.53
N VAL A 110 1.56 15.49 -6.95
CA VAL A 110 2.47 15.50 -5.79
C VAL A 110 1.79 14.92 -4.56
N VAL A 111 0.53 15.29 -4.30
CA VAL A 111 -0.20 14.74 -3.17
C VAL A 111 -0.35 13.22 -3.30
N PHE A 112 -0.60 12.71 -4.51
CA PHE A 112 -0.58 11.29 -4.82
C PHE A 112 0.75 10.64 -4.41
N SER A 113 1.90 11.21 -4.83
CA SER A 113 3.23 10.69 -4.47
C SER A 113 3.45 10.68 -2.95
N ILE A 114 3.02 11.72 -2.24
CA ILE A 114 3.16 11.80 -0.78
C ILE A 114 2.33 10.71 -0.10
N LEU A 115 1.05 10.57 -0.48
CA LEU A 115 0.14 9.57 0.08
C LEU A 115 0.64 8.15 -0.21
N PHE A 116 1.12 7.91 -1.43
CA PHE A 116 1.72 6.64 -1.80
C PHE A 116 2.94 6.30 -0.93
N ASN A 117 3.87 7.24 -0.77
CA ASN A 117 5.08 7.02 0.03
C ASN A 117 4.77 6.88 1.54
N LEU A 118 3.74 7.56 2.06
CA LEU A 118 3.23 7.33 3.43
C LEU A 118 2.61 5.94 3.60
N GLY A 119 1.91 5.44 2.58
CA GLY A 119 1.41 4.07 2.53
C GLY A 119 2.55 3.05 2.59
N VAL A 120 3.59 3.27 1.79
CA VAL A 120 4.82 2.44 1.80
C VAL A 120 5.50 2.48 3.16
N THR A 121 5.71 3.67 3.73
CA THR A 121 6.32 3.85 5.05
C THR A 121 5.54 3.10 6.13
N SER A 122 4.22 3.26 6.15
CA SER A 122 3.35 2.58 7.12
C SER A 122 3.34 1.05 6.93
N THR A 123 3.51 0.57 5.70
CA THR A 123 3.64 -0.85 5.38
C THR A 123 4.92 -1.44 5.97
N ILE A 124 6.05 -0.74 5.82
CA ILE A 124 7.35 -1.13 6.39
C ILE A 124 7.25 -1.22 7.92
N GLU A 125 6.56 -0.25 8.53
CA GLU A 125 6.32 -0.21 9.98
C GLU A 125 5.22 -1.17 10.47
N LYS A 126 4.64 -1.99 9.57
CA LYS A 126 3.55 -2.94 9.86
C LYS A 126 2.28 -2.27 10.44
N LYS A 127 2.11 -0.96 10.21
CA LYS A 127 0.91 -0.19 10.56
C LYS A 127 -0.14 -0.38 9.47
N TYR A 128 -0.70 -1.59 9.37
CA TYR A 128 -1.56 -2.01 8.25
C TYR A 128 -2.74 -1.08 7.99
N ASP A 129 -3.46 -0.67 9.03
CA ASP A 129 -4.59 0.26 8.94
C ASP A 129 -4.16 1.63 8.38
N GLN A 130 -3.02 2.14 8.84
CA GLN A 130 -2.49 3.43 8.38
C GLN A 130 -1.99 3.34 6.94
N ALA A 131 -1.35 2.23 6.55
CA ALA A 131 -0.92 1.98 5.18
C ALA A 131 -2.13 1.97 4.23
N LEU A 132 -3.16 1.24 4.59
CA LEU A 132 -4.39 1.14 3.81
C LEU A 132 -5.08 2.50 3.69
N TYR A 133 -5.21 3.25 4.79
CA TYR A 133 -5.76 4.61 4.80
C TYR A 133 -5.09 5.53 3.76
N PHE A 134 -3.76 5.47 3.65
CA PHE A 134 -3.02 6.30 2.70
C PHE A 134 -3.12 5.79 1.27
N TYR A 135 -3.04 4.48 1.05
CA TYR A 135 -3.20 3.90 -0.29
C TYR A 135 -4.59 4.16 -0.88
N GLN A 136 -5.65 4.07 -0.08
CA GLN A 136 -7.00 4.39 -0.53
C GLN A 136 -7.12 5.84 -1.03
N ARG A 137 -6.48 6.79 -0.34
CA ARG A 137 -6.45 8.20 -0.76
C ARG A 137 -5.60 8.44 -2.00
N ALA A 138 -4.46 7.74 -2.12
CA ALA A 138 -3.67 7.76 -3.34
C ALA A 138 -4.50 7.23 -4.52
N LEU A 139 -5.24 6.13 -4.33
CA LEU A 139 -6.10 5.57 -5.37
C LEU A 139 -7.27 6.47 -5.75
N PHE A 140 -7.76 7.33 -4.84
CA PHE A 140 -8.76 8.33 -5.18
C PHE A 140 -8.23 9.38 -6.15
N LEU A 141 -6.95 9.77 -6.02
CA LEU A 141 -6.29 10.74 -6.90
C LEU A 141 -5.85 10.13 -8.23
N ASN A 142 -5.50 8.84 -8.24
CA ASN A 142 -5.18 8.10 -9.44
C ASN A 142 -5.77 6.69 -9.36
N THR A 143 -6.99 6.52 -9.85
CA THR A 143 -7.74 5.25 -9.79
C THR A 143 -7.09 4.13 -10.57
N GLU A 144 -6.25 4.46 -11.55
CA GLU A 144 -5.61 3.51 -12.44
C GLU A 144 -4.20 3.10 -11.99
N SER A 145 -3.69 3.63 -10.86
CA SER A 145 -2.35 3.26 -10.39
C SER A 145 -2.25 1.77 -10.08
N VAL A 146 -1.49 1.06 -10.91
CA VAL A 146 -1.17 -0.36 -10.73
C VAL A 146 -0.24 -0.54 -9.54
N GLU A 147 0.62 0.44 -9.25
CA GLU A 147 1.54 0.45 -8.12
C GLU A 147 0.78 0.46 -6.78
N VAL A 148 -0.20 1.35 -6.63
CA VAL A 148 -1.04 1.40 -5.42
C VAL A 148 -1.81 0.09 -5.24
N LYS A 149 -2.46 -0.40 -6.32
CA LYS A 149 -3.24 -1.66 -6.28
C LYS A 149 -2.34 -2.84 -5.89
N THR A 150 -1.14 -2.94 -6.46
CA THR A 150 -0.15 -3.98 -6.13
C THR A 150 0.33 -3.87 -4.68
N ASN A 151 0.61 -2.67 -4.18
CA ASN A 151 1.04 -2.50 -2.79
C ASN A 151 -0.05 -2.85 -1.77
N ILE A 152 -1.32 -2.55 -2.07
CA ILE A 152 -2.46 -3.01 -1.25
C ILE A 152 -2.53 -4.54 -1.25
N GLU A 153 -2.34 -5.18 -2.42
CA GLU A 153 -2.33 -6.65 -2.50
C GLU A 153 -1.23 -7.25 -1.61
N LEU A 154 -0.01 -6.72 -1.71
CA LEU A 154 1.13 -7.14 -0.88
C LEU A 154 0.88 -6.91 0.61
N LEU A 155 0.26 -5.78 0.97
CA LEU A 155 -0.13 -5.46 2.35
C LEU A 155 -1.09 -6.50 2.92
N LEU A 156 -2.13 -6.85 2.16
CA LEU A 156 -3.14 -7.83 2.57
C LEU A 156 -2.57 -9.24 2.67
N GLN A 157 -1.66 -9.62 1.76
CA GLN A 157 -0.94 -10.89 1.84
C GLN A 157 -0.05 -10.95 3.08
N ALA A 158 0.69 -9.87 3.39
CA ALA A 158 1.52 -9.79 4.58
C ALA A 158 0.72 -9.87 5.88
N GLN A 159 -0.48 -9.26 5.92
CA GLN A 159 -1.38 -9.35 7.06
C GLN A 159 -1.98 -10.75 7.25
N GLN A 160 -2.29 -11.46 6.16
CA GLN A 160 -2.87 -12.80 6.20
C GLN A 160 -1.84 -13.90 6.48
N GLY A 161 -0.59 -13.71 6.09
CA GLY A 161 0.52 -14.64 6.32
C GLY A 161 1.21 -14.48 7.69
N GLY A 162 0.67 -13.66 8.59
CA GLY A 162 1.21 -13.43 9.94
C GLY A 162 0.87 -14.50 10.98
N GLY A 163 0.41 -15.68 10.57
CA GLY A 163 0.38 -16.86 11.43
C GLY A 163 1.71 -17.58 11.34
N GLU A 164 2.52 -17.52 12.40
CA GLU A 164 3.59 -18.48 12.66
C GLU A 164 2.99 -19.88 12.72
N GLY A 165 2.91 -20.53 11.56
CA GLY A 165 2.69 -21.96 11.42
C GLY A 165 4.05 -22.60 11.22
N ASP A 166 4.70 -22.94 12.32
CA ASP A 166 5.74 -23.96 12.37
C ASP A 166 5.19 -25.19 11.61
N SER A 167 5.73 -25.43 10.43
CA SER A 167 5.39 -26.59 9.62
C SER A 167 6.70 -27.22 9.21
N ASP A 168 7.15 -28.09 10.11
CA ASP A 168 8.08 -29.16 9.85
C ASP A 168 7.91 -29.68 8.42
N GLN A 169 9.00 -29.57 7.66
CA GLN A 169 9.19 -30.32 6.44
C GLN A 169 9.25 -31.80 6.79
N GLU A 170 8.12 -32.51 6.67
CA GLU A 170 8.17 -33.94 6.38
C GLU A 170 7.83 -34.21 4.92
N ASN A 171 8.90 -34.56 4.23
CA ASN A 171 9.02 -35.22 2.95
C ASN A 171 8.03 -36.38 2.77
N LYS A 172 7.30 -36.43 1.64
CA LYS A 172 6.94 -37.70 0.97
C LYS A 172 6.52 -37.47 -0.49
N ASP A 173 7.56 -37.44 -1.30
CA ASP A 173 7.76 -38.16 -2.56
C ASP A 173 6.62 -39.07 -3.12
N LYS A 174 6.52 -39.03 -4.46
CA LYS A 174 6.01 -40.05 -5.41
C LYS A 174 4.49 -40.23 -5.62
N SER A 175 4.00 -39.86 -6.80
CA SER A 175 3.98 -40.74 -7.99
C SER A 175 3.08 -40.19 -9.09
N GLU A 176 3.64 -40.11 -10.30
CA GLU A 176 2.90 -40.09 -11.56
C GLU A 176 2.23 -41.46 -11.79
N GLU A 177 1.00 -41.45 -12.29
CA GLU A 177 0.52 -42.28 -13.41
C GLU A 177 -1.00 -42.07 -13.55
N GLN A 178 -1.44 -41.57 -14.71
CA GLN A 178 -2.57 -42.20 -15.39
C GLN A 178 -2.62 -41.86 -16.88
N LYS A 179 -2.89 -42.93 -17.63
CA LYS A 179 -2.79 -43.13 -19.08
C LYS A 179 -3.89 -42.44 -19.88
N GLU A 180 -3.53 -42.21 -21.14
CA GLU A 180 -4.37 -41.91 -22.30
C GLU A 180 -5.58 -42.86 -22.48
N GLY A 181 -6.64 -42.35 -23.13
CA GLY A 181 -7.75 -43.17 -23.63
C GLY A 181 -8.96 -42.42 -24.21
N GLN A 182 -8.78 -41.82 -25.39
CA GLN A 182 -9.75 -41.49 -26.47
C GLN A 182 -11.29 -41.50 -26.24
N GLY A 183 -11.90 -40.33 -26.46
CA GLY A 183 -12.75 -40.03 -27.62
C GLY A 183 -14.21 -40.54 -27.69
N LYS A 184 -15.18 -39.61 -27.67
CA LYS A 184 -16.22 -39.43 -28.73
C LYS A 184 -17.09 -38.19 -28.48
N GLU A 185 -17.16 -37.35 -29.51
CA GLU A 185 -18.08 -36.20 -29.66
C GLU A 185 -19.53 -36.64 -29.88
N GLY A 186 -20.47 -35.78 -29.47
CA GLY A 186 -21.89 -35.85 -29.82
C GLY A 186 -22.78 -35.00 -28.91
N ASP A 187 -22.89 -33.71 -29.20
CA ASP A 187 -23.97 -32.79 -28.75
C ASP A 187 -25.12 -32.85 -29.79
N PRO A 188 -26.33 -32.25 -29.65
CA PRO A 188 -26.92 -31.51 -28.51
C PRO A 188 -28.42 -31.80 -28.22
N LYS A 189 -28.91 -31.38 -27.03
CA LYS A 189 -30.15 -30.55 -26.81
C LYS A 189 -30.75 -30.65 -25.40
N ASP A 190 -30.84 -29.49 -24.75
CA ASP A 190 -32.05 -28.86 -24.16
C ASP A 190 -33.14 -29.72 -23.48
N GLN A 191 -33.25 -29.63 -22.14
CA GLN A 191 -34.30 -28.87 -21.42
C GLN A 191 -34.47 -29.30 -19.94
N GLN A 192 -34.38 -28.31 -19.04
CA GLN A 192 -35.17 -28.06 -17.83
C GLN A 192 -35.63 -29.26 -16.96
N ASN A 193 -35.16 -29.37 -15.71
CA ASN A 193 -35.79 -28.74 -14.54
C ASN A 193 -35.02 -29.15 -13.26
N GLU A 194 -34.37 -28.20 -12.59
CA GLU A 194 -33.79 -28.40 -11.25
C GLU A 194 -34.88 -28.16 -10.19
N GLN A 195 -35.29 -29.22 -9.51
CA GLN A 195 -35.84 -29.15 -8.15
C GLN A 195 -34.84 -29.84 -7.23
N GLN A 196 -34.00 -29.05 -6.56
CA GLN A 196 -33.18 -29.54 -5.45
C GLN A 196 -33.51 -28.79 -4.16
N SER A 197 -34.03 -29.58 -3.24
CA SER A 197 -34.33 -29.31 -1.85
C SER A 197 -33.11 -28.75 -1.13
N GLN A 198 -33.24 -27.55 -0.56
CA GLN A 198 -32.25 -26.96 0.32
C GLN A 198 -32.16 -27.77 1.63
N ARG A 199 -31.02 -28.44 1.84
CA ARG A 199 -30.58 -28.91 3.15
C ARG A 199 -29.47 -27.99 3.63
N ASN A 200 -29.78 -27.23 4.69
CA ASN A 200 -28.88 -26.31 5.38
C ASN A 200 -27.59 -27.00 5.82
N ASN A 201 -26.44 -26.37 5.53
CA ASN A 201 -25.21 -26.55 6.31
C ASN A 201 -24.41 -25.22 6.30
N PRO A 202 -24.04 -24.64 7.45
CA PRO A 202 -23.31 -23.38 7.51
C PRO A 202 -21.79 -23.61 7.53
N SER A 203 -21.15 -23.51 6.37
CA SER A 203 -19.70 -23.26 6.31
C SER A 203 -19.39 -22.20 5.27
N ASN A 204 -19.84 -20.97 5.51
CA ASN A 204 -19.47 -19.84 4.68
C ASN A 204 -18.08 -19.33 5.11
N GLN A 205 -17.03 -20.14 4.86
CA GLN A 205 -15.71 -19.57 4.65
C GLN A 205 -15.81 -18.78 3.34
N GLN A 206 -16.10 -17.48 3.45
CA GLN A 206 -16.01 -16.56 2.32
C GLN A 206 -14.63 -16.74 1.69
N LYS A 207 -14.57 -17.43 0.55
CA LYS A 207 -13.39 -17.47 -0.31
C LYS A 207 -13.12 -16.02 -0.72
N LYS A 208 -12.23 -15.36 0.02
CA LYS A 208 -11.74 -14.02 -0.34
C LYS A 208 -11.16 -14.13 -1.74
N GLN A 209 -11.78 -13.46 -2.70
CA GLN A 209 -11.29 -13.45 -4.07
C GLN A 209 -9.84 -12.96 -4.08
N LYS A 210 -8.97 -13.73 -4.73
CA LYS A 210 -7.57 -13.37 -4.93
C LYS A 210 -7.55 -12.16 -5.85
N PHE A 211 -7.32 -10.98 -5.28
CA PHE A 211 -7.26 -9.72 -6.00
C PHE A 211 -6.12 -9.77 -7.02
N LYS A 212 -6.40 -9.41 -8.27
CA LYS A 212 -5.40 -9.30 -9.35
C LYS A 212 -5.39 -7.85 -9.83
N SER A 213 -4.29 -7.14 -9.60
CA SER A 213 -4.18 -5.69 -9.83
C SER A 213 -4.27 -5.25 -11.30
N LYS A 214 -4.05 -6.15 -12.27
CA LYS A 214 -3.91 -5.81 -13.71
C LYS A 214 -5.21 -5.58 -14.49
N GLU A 215 -6.39 -5.90 -13.96
CA GLU A 215 -7.65 -5.96 -14.74
C GLU A 215 -8.79 -5.08 -14.20
N LEU A 216 -8.52 -4.15 -13.29
CA LEU A 216 -9.58 -3.44 -12.55
C LEU A 216 -10.00 -2.13 -13.20
N SER A 217 -11.28 -1.99 -13.55
CA SER A 217 -11.88 -0.72 -14.00
C SER A 217 -12.03 0.28 -12.84
N PRO A 218 -12.19 1.60 -13.12
CA PRO A 218 -12.45 2.60 -12.07
C PRO A 218 -13.66 2.29 -11.18
N SER A 219 -14.70 1.63 -11.71
CA SER A 219 -15.85 1.17 -10.94
C SER A 219 -15.48 0.01 -10.01
N ASP A 220 -14.65 -0.91 -10.49
CA ASP A 220 -14.19 -2.05 -9.68
C ASP A 220 -13.25 -1.57 -8.57
N VAL A 221 -12.47 -0.53 -8.84
CA VAL A 221 -11.67 0.16 -7.83
C VAL A 221 -12.56 0.74 -6.73
N ARG A 222 -13.67 1.40 -7.07
CA ARG A 222 -14.60 1.93 -6.05
C ARG A 222 -15.25 0.82 -5.24
N LYS A 223 -15.74 -0.24 -5.90
CA LYS A 223 -16.29 -1.42 -5.21
C LYS A 223 -15.24 -2.10 -4.33
N PHE A 224 -13.99 -2.16 -4.81
CA PHE A 224 -12.87 -2.71 -4.06
C PHE A 224 -12.52 -1.85 -2.84
N LEU A 225 -12.51 -0.52 -2.99
CA LEU A 225 -12.31 0.41 -1.87
C LEU A 225 -13.43 0.27 -0.83
N GLU A 226 -14.68 0.11 -1.26
CA GLU A 226 -15.82 -0.16 -0.39
C GLU A 226 -15.70 -1.50 0.32
N GLU A 227 -15.33 -2.56 -0.40
CA GLU A 227 -15.13 -3.90 0.15
C GLU A 227 -13.97 -3.91 1.15
N ILE A 228 -12.84 -3.27 0.84
CA ILE A 228 -11.73 -3.16 1.78
C ILE A 228 -12.12 -2.35 3.00
N LYS A 229 -12.80 -1.21 2.83
CA LYS A 229 -13.28 -0.40 3.97
C LYS A 229 -14.21 -1.22 4.87
N ALA A 230 -15.09 -2.03 4.28
CA ALA A 230 -15.94 -2.94 5.04
C ALA A 230 -15.14 -4.03 5.77
N GLN A 231 -14.08 -4.56 5.15
CA GLN A 231 -13.19 -5.54 5.78
C GLN A 231 -12.38 -4.92 6.93
N GLU A 232 -11.84 -3.71 6.76
CA GLU A 232 -11.12 -2.97 7.80
C GLU A 232 -12.04 -2.69 9.00
N GLN A 233 -13.25 -2.18 8.74
CA GLN A 233 -14.25 -1.94 9.80
C GLN A 233 -14.58 -3.22 10.58
N LYS A 234 -14.70 -4.35 9.89
CA LYS A 234 -14.92 -5.66 10.53
C LYS A 234 -13.73 -6.10 11.37
N ILE A 235 -12.49 -5.87 10.91
CA ILE A 235 -11.28 -6.22 11.67
C ILE A 235 -11.19 -5.35 12.93
N ARG A 236 -11.33 -4.03 12.80
CA ARG A 236 -11.33 -3.10 13.95
C ARG A 236 -12.43 -3.42 14.94
N ALA A 237 -13.64 -3.73 14.48
CA ALA A 237 -14.73 -4.14 15.36
C ALA A 237 -14.37 -5.41 16.15
N LYS A 238 -13.75 -6.40 15.51
CA LYS A 238 -13.27 -7.62 16.18
C LYS A 238 -12.15 -7.33 17.18
N GLU A 239 -11.20 -6.47 16.86
CA GLU A 239 -10.13 -6.10 17.79
C GLU A 239 -10.67 -5.34 19.01
N LEU A 240 -11.64 -4.44 18.82
CA LEU A 240 -12.33 -3.77 19.92
C LEU A 240 -13.13 -4.77 20.79
N GLU A 241 -13.82 -5.74 20.19
CA GLU A 241 -14.52 -6.79 20.92
C GLU A 241 -13.58 -7.73 21.67
N GLN A 242 -12.44 -8.09 21.07
CA GLN A 242 -11.41 -8.92 21.71
C GLN A 242 -10.70 -8.17 22.85
N GLY A 243 -10.43 -6.87 22.66
CA GLY A 243 -9.89 -6.00 23.72
C GLY A 243 -10.86 -5.83 24.90
N LYS A 244 -12.17 -5.76 24.65
CA LYS A 244 -13.19 -5.76 25.71
C LYS A 244 -13.29 -7.09 26.45
N LYS A 245 -13.17 -8.22 25.75
CA LYS A 245 -13.13 -9.57 26.37
C LYS A 245 -11.90 -9.80 27.27
N GLY A 246 -10.85 -8.98 27.17
CA GLY A 246 -9.71 -8.99 28.09
C GLY A 246 -9.96 -8.26 29.41
N MET A 247 -10.88 -7.28 29.45
CA MET A 247 -11.26 -6.56 30.67
C MET A 247 -12.41 -7.23 31.45
N GLU A 248 -13.24 -8.05 30.80
CA GLU A 248 -14.36 -8.75 31.45
C GLU A 248 -13.97 -10.09 32.13
N ARG A 249 -12.68 -10.43 32.22
CA ARG A 249 -12.21 -11.68 32.87
C ARG A 249 -11.31 -11.49 34.09
N GLU A 250 -11.51 -10.41 34.85
CA GLU A 250 -11.01 -10.34 36.23
C GLU A 250 -12.07 -9.74 37.15
N ASN A 251 -13.10 -10.52 37.49
CA ASN A 251 -13.79 -10.40 38.78
C ASN A 251 -14.74 -11.59 39.06
N GLU A 252 -14.27 -12.81 38.83
CA GLU A 252 -14.85 -13.99 39.48
C GLU A 252 -13.79 -14.55 40.44
N LYS A 253 -13.63 -13.89 41.58
CA LYS A 253 -13.05 -14.52 42.77
C LYS A 253 -14.18 -14.80 43.75
N ASP A 254 -14.38 -16.10 43.93
CA ASP A 254 -15.16 -16.76 44.98
C ASP A 254 -15.11 -15.99 46.30
N TRP A 255 -16.29 -15.70 46.83
CA TRP A 255 -16.57 -15.61 48.26
C TRP A 255 -17.83 -16.40 48.56
#